data_AF-A0ABD3E6J3-F1
#
_entry.id   AF-A0ABD3E6J3-F1
#
_cell.length_a   1.000
_cell.length_b   1.000
_cell.length_c   1.000
_cell.angle_alpha   90.00
_cell.angle_beta   90.00
_cell.angle_gamma   90.00
#
_symmetry.space_group_name_H-M   'P 1'
#
loop_
_entity.id
_entity.type
_entity.pdbx_description
1 polymer ?
#
loop_
_entity_poly.entity_id
_entity_poly.type
_entity_poly.pdbx_seq_one_letter_code
_entity_poly.pdbx_strand_id
1 'polypeptide(L)'
;MDFYCSDDDDYDELDEIDVSDEAGEEELLSDDAGEEELLDSFAPVNPRHKSYRSLKQEDIKKLQQKDISDVCNVLSVSRSVACTLLCQNRWMPSSVYDTWFDRPIVEFKKTQTEICNICYETTDKTPSTQCGHLFCVDCWKSYISVSIENGPGCLTLRCPEPGCKSNPGFEMVDLVSSQNDKNKYYQFLYRSYIESSPNRKWCPAPGCEFAIAFDGVEGDSFDVTCDCGFKFCYKCGFNEIHSPLDCDTLVKWTDKNNCESENTNWILAYTKPCPKCKRPIEKNQGCSVMTCRPPCNNVFCWQCLGPLNHPYGRCNRYVEEKSDKKLARENLNRYMHYYERWLANDKSMKMALKDMDRARDEIVDRLIDKQKQSRFQAMIVVDAWEQIVECRRVLKWSYVYGYYRVSGCEKWKSDFFEHLQGEAETALERLHHCAEKEMVKYLSADCVCEGFDELRGKLVGLTSVTKNYFENFVRALENNLEEDGVGDKKVKQKTKKRGGDVGDRKVKKKMKSR
;
A
#
# COMPACT_ATOMS: atom_id res chain seq x y z
N MET A 1 -26.16 -12.80 58.28
CA MET A 1 -24.95 -12.76 57.43
C MET A 1 -25.02 -11.44 56.66
N ASP A 2 -24.89 -10.27 57.30
CA ASP A 2 -23.78 -9.81 58.16
C ASP A 2 -22.45 -10.04 57.41
N PHE A 3 -21.63 -9.05 57.06
CA PHE A 3 -21.35 -7.81 57.77
C PHE A 3 -20.64 -6.79 56.84
N TYR A 4 -20.75 -5.53 57.25
CA TYR A 4 -20.19 -4.29 56.72
C TYR A 4 -18.66 -4.15 56.94
N CYS A 5 -18.14 -2.98 56.53
CA CYS A 5 -16.91 -2.26 56.95
C CYS A 5 -15.68 -2.38 56.03
N SER A 6 -14.95 -1.31 55.75
CA SER A 6 -15.09 0.09 56.15
C SER A 6 -14.26 0.97 55.22
N ASP A 7 -14.75 2.19 54.99
CA ASP A 7 -13.93 3.35 54.66
C ASP A 7 -12.97 3.63 55.83
N ASP A 8 -11.73 4.00 55.50
CA ASP A 8 -10.85 4.79 56.37
C ASP A 8 -10.25 5.89 55.49
N ASP A 9 -10.78 7.10 55.71
CA ASP A 9 -10.15 8.37 55.40
C ASP A 9 -8.92 8.51 56.30
N ASP A 10 -7.75 8.80 55.72
CA ASP A 10 -6.65 9.41 56.48
C ASP A 10 -6.23 10.70 55.79
N TYR A 11 -6.55 11.79 56.47
CA TYR A 11 -6.09 13.15 56.26
C TYR A 11 -4.67 13.22 56.83
N ASP A 12 -3.66 13.44 56.00
CA ASP A 12 -2.37 13.97 56.45
C ASP A 12 -2.13 15.33 55.78
N GLU A 13 -2.13 16.34 56.63
CA GLU A 13 -1.80 17.74 56.41
C GLU A 13 -0.29 17.93 56.64
N LEU A 14 0.30 18.95 55.98
CA LEU A 14 1.67 19.50 56.14
C LEU A 14 2.78 18.75 55.36
N ASP A 15 3.68 19.37 54.60
CA ASP A 15 4.36 20.66 54.79
C ASP A 15 4.52 21.47 53.49
N GLU A 16 4.32 22.79 53.61
CA GLU A 16 4.83 23.79 52.68
C GLU A 16 6.37 23.77 52.69
N ILE A 17 6.98 23.50 51.54
CA ILE A 17 8.39 23.79 51.31
C ILE A 17 8.48 24.91 50.28
N ASP A 18 8.68 26.11 50.81
CA ASP A 18 9.18 27.30 50.14
C ASP A 18 10.57 27.00 49.54
N VAL A 19 10.68 27.07 48.22
CA VAL A 19 11.98 27.08 47.53
C VAL A 19 11.98 28.22 46.52
N SER A 20 12.22 29.41 47.06
CA SER A 20 12.97 30.53 46.50
C SER A 20 13.36 30.46 45.02
N ASP A 21 12.86 31.46 44.29
CA ASP A 21 13.34 31.94 43.00
C ASP A 21 14.87 32.15 42.98
N GLU A 22 15.57 31.46 42.08
CA GLU A 22 16.80 31.97 41.48
C GLU A 22 16.67 31.89 39.95
N ALA A 23 16.35 33.06 39.38
CA ALA A 23 16.32 33.32 37.96
C ALA A 23 17.74 33.22 37.38
N GLY A 24 17.97 32.19 36.56
CA GLY A 24 19.07 32.14 35.60
C GLY A 24 18.57 32.66 34.26
N GLU A 25 18.91 33.91 33.93
CA GLU A 25 18.72 34.49 32.60
C GLU A 25 19.61 33.75 31.58
N GLU A 26 19.02 32.88 30.75
CA GLU A 26 19.66 32.45 29.50
C GLU A 26 19.03 33.22 28.33
N GLU A 27 19.86 34.04 27.70
CA GLU A 27 19.56 34.89 26.55
C GLU A 27 18.92 34.09 25.41
N LEU A 28 17.64 34.40 25.12
CA LEU A 28 16.97 34.04 23.88
C LEU A 28 17.60 34.81 22.72
N LEU A 29 18.54 34.17 22.01
CA LEU A 29 18.99 34.62 20.70
C LEU A 29 17.84 34.46 19.69
N SER A 30 17.24 35.60 19.37
CA SER A 30 16.31 35.80 18.25
C SER A 30 17.06 35.68 16.92
N ASP A 31 16.96 34.55 16.25
CA ASP A 31 17.24 34.46 14.81
C ASP A 31 15.92 34.64 14.05
N ASP A 32 15.59 35.92 13.85
CA ASP A 32 14.68 36.40 12.81
C ASP A 32 15.35 36.20 11.44
N ALA A 33 14.88 35.20 10.69
CA ALA A 33 15.21 35.04 9.28
C ALA A 33 14.09 34.32 8.50
N GLY A 34 13.12 35.11 8.03
CA GLY A 34 12.48 34.90 6.73
C GLY A 34 11.25 33.98 6.67
N GLU A 35 10.12 34.44 7.22
CA GLU A 35 8.79 33.82 7.02
C GLU A 35 7.96 34.41 5.86
N GLU A 36 8.50 35.32 5.05
CA GLU A 36 7.79 35.88 3.88
C GLU A 36 8.45 35.48 2.55
N GLU A 37 8.04 34.33 1.99
CA GLU A 37 7.94 34.04 0.53
C GLU A 37 7.66 32.55 0.26
N LEU A 38 6.49 32.01 0.65
CA LEU A 38 6.04 30.69 0.16
C LEU A 38 4.54 30.64 -0.14
N LEU A 39 3.96 31.78 -0.53
CA LEU A 39 2.55 31.92 -0.86
C LEU A 39 2.34 32.27 -2.34
N ASP A 40 3.07 31.62 -3.25
CA ASP A 40 2.67 31.56 -4.67
C ASP A 40 3.28 30.37 -5.42
N SER A 41 2.64 29.21 -5.35
CA SER A 41 2.69 28.19 -6.42
C SER A 41 1.67 27.08 -6.19
N PHE A 42 0.39 27.44 -6.05
CA PHE A 42 -0.70 26.49 -6.33
C PHE A 42 -0.90 26.36 -7.84
N ALA A 43 0.11 25.83 -8.54
CA ALA A 43 -0.14 25.16 -9.80
C ALA A 43 -0.48 23.70 -9.44
N PRO A 44 -1.69 23.19 -9.74
CA PRO A 44 -1.94 21.77 -9.58
C PRO A 44 -0.90 21.02 -10.42
N VAL A 45 -0.05 20.23 -9.75
CA VAL A 45 0.78 19.25 -10.42
C VAL A 45 -0.20 18.39 -11.21
N ASN A 46 -0.12 18.48 -12.54
CA ASN A 46 -0.96 17.75 -13.46
C ASN A 46 -1.00 16.28 -12.99
N PRO A 47 -2.17 15.68 -12.70
CA PRO A 47 -2.22 14.30 -12.25
C PRO A 47 -1.45 13.48 -13.26
N ARG A 48 -0.35 12.84 -12.83
CA ARG A 48 0.35 11.86 -13.66
C ARG A 48 -0.74 10.96 -14.25
N HIS A 49 -0.83 10.92 -15.57
CA HIS A 49 -1.84 10.10 -16.25
C HIS A 49 -1.74 8.70 -15.66
N LYS A 50 -2.80 8.22 -14.99
CA LYS A 50 -2.75 6.91 -14.35
C LYS A 50 -2.54 5.88 -15.45
N SER A 51 -1.47 5.10 -15.34
CA SER A 51 -1.13 4.02 -16.27
C SER A 51 -2.05 2.80 -16.16
N TYR A 52 -3.20 2.96 -15.50
CA TYR A 52 -4.16 1.89 -15.24
C TYR A 52 -5.56 2.45 -15.04
N ARG A 53 -6.55 1.57 -15.16
CA ARG A 53 -7.96 1.85 -14.86
C ARG A 53 -8.63 0.67 -14.17
N SER A 54 -9.54 0.98 -13.25
CA SER A 54 -10.44 -0.01 -12.67
C SER A 54 -11.51 -0.41 -13.68
N LEU A 55 -11.81 -1.71 -13.76
CA LEU A 55 -12.87 -2.30 -14.55
C LEU A 55 -13.95 -2.82 -13.61
N LYS A 56 -15.16 -2.29 -13.76
CA LYS A 56 -16.34 -2.84 -13.09
C LYS A 56 -16.89 -4.01 -13.89
N GLN A 57 -17.77 -4.81 -13.30
CA GLN A 57 -18.36 -5.97 -13.96
C GLN A 57 -19.01 -5.63 -15.32
N GLU A 58 -19.63 -4.45 -15.45
CA GLU A 58 -20.21 -3.99 -16.72
C GLU A 58 -19.15 -3.77 -17.82
N ASP A 59 -17.98 -3.25 -17.46
CA ASP A 59 -16.86 -3.03 -18.39
C ASP A 59 -16.30 -4.37 -18.84
N ILE A 60 -16.13 -5.31 -17.90
CA ILE A 60 -15.66 -6.66 -18.18
C ILE A 60 -16.63 -7.38 -19.12
N LYS A 61 -17.94 -7.27 -18.85
CA LYS A 61 -19.00 -7.83 -19.70
C LYS A 61 -18.94 -7.26 -21.11
N LYS A 62 -18.77 -5.94 -21.27
CA LYS A 62 -18.67 -5.30 -22.60
C LYS A 62 -17.45 -5.80 -23.37
N LEU A 63 -16.28 -5.87 -22.72
CA LEU A 63 -15.05 -6.38 -23.34
C LEU A 63 -15.20 -7.84 -23.77
N GLN A 64 -15.71 -8.68 -22.89
CA GLN A 64 -15.97 -10.09 -23.18
C GLN A 64 -16.96 -10.27 -24.34
N GLN A 65 -18.05 -9.50 -24.35
CA GLN A 65 -19.05 -9.55 -25.42
C GLN A 65 -18.48 -9.08 -26.76
N LYS A 66 -17.54 -8.14 -26.76
CA LYS A 66 -16.83 -7.71 -27.96
C LYS A 66 -16.01 -8.86 -28.54
N ASP A 67 -15.15 -9.48 -27.74
CA ASP A 67 -14.30 -10.60 -28.19
C ASP A 67 -15.13 -11.80 -28.68
N ILE A 68 -16.24 -12.11 -28.00
CA ILE A 68 -17.20 -13.14 -28.45
C ILE A 68 -17.81 -12.77 -29.81
N SER A 69 -18.17 -11.50 -30.01
CA SER A 69 -18.75 -11.04 -31.28
C SER A 69 -17.75 -11.10 -32.42
N ASP A 70 -16.49 -10.73 -32.15
CA ASP A 70 -15.43 -10.75 -33.15
C ASP A 70 -15.17 -12.20 -33.63
N VAL A 71 -15.04 -13.16 -32.72
CA VAL A 71 -14.89 -14.59 -33.07
C VAL A 71 -16.14 -15.14 -33.77
N CYS A 72 -17.33 -14.76 -33.29
CA CYS A 72 -18.62 -15.13 -33.90
C CYS A 72 -18.68 -14.68 -35.37
N ASN A 73 -18.26 -13.45 -35.67
CA ASN A 73 -18.28 -12.88 -37.01
C ASN A 73 -17.22 -13.52 -37.93
N VAL A 74 -16.01 -13.75 -37.43
CA VAL A 74 -14.91 -14.33 -38.23
C VAL A 74 -15.17 -15.80 -38.56
N LEU A 75 -15.64 -16.59 -37.59
CA LEU A 75 -15.85 -18.03 -37.77
C LEU A 75 -17.27 -18.41 -38.19
N SER A 76 -18.21 -17.45 -38.20
CA SER A 76 -19.63 -17.69 -38.51
C SER A 76 -20.27 -18.78 -37.62
N VAL A 77 -19.92 -18.78 -36.34
CA VAL A 77 -20.45 -19.71 -35.32
C VAL A 77 -21.43 -19.00 -34.39
N SER A 78 -22.22 -19.74 -33.60
CA SER A 78 -23.08 -19.10 -32.58
C SER A 78 -22.24 -18.45 -31.47
N ARG A 79 -22.81 -17.47 -30.75
CA ARG A 79 -22.14 -16.83 -29.61
C ARG A 79 -21.75 -17.83 -28.53
N SER A 80 -22.61 -18.84 -28.29
CA SER A 80 -22.37 -19.95 -27.39
C SER A 80 -21.12 -20.74 -27.77
N VAL A 81 -20.98 -21.11 -29.05
CA VAL A 81 -19.79 -21.78 -29.58
C VAL A 81 -18.56 -20.88 -29.45
N ALA A 82 -18.65 -19.62 -29.87
CA ALA A 82 -17.53 -18.67 -29.79
C ALA A 82 -17.02 -18.50 -28.34
N CYS A 83 -17.94 -18.39 -27.38
CA CYS A 83 -17.60 -18.30 -25.95
C CYS A 83 -16.88 -19.56 -25.45
N THR A 84 -17.37 -20.76 -25.81
CA THR A 84 -16.70 -22.02 -25.45
C THR A 84 -15.29 -22.10 -26.07
N LEU A 85 -15.13 -21.72 -27.33
CA LEU A 85 -13.84 -21.70 -28.02
C LEU A 85 -12.84 -20.77 -27.33
N LEU A 86 -13.29 -19.56 -26.98
CA LEU A 86 -12.48 -18.58 -26.26
C LEU A 86 -12.09 -19.11 -24.88
N CYS A 87 -13.01 -19.69 -24.11
CA CYS A 87 -12.69 -20.28 -22.80
C CYS A 87 -11.63 -21.39 -22.91
N GLN A 88 -11.72 -22.25 -23.93
CA GLN A 88 -10.75 -23.33 -24.17
C GLN A 88 -9.36 -22.79 -24.56
N ASN A 89 -9.30 -21.64 -25.22
CA ASN A 89 -8.08 -21.00 -25.68
C ASN A 89 -7.67 -19.81 -24.81
N ARG A 90 -8.02 -19.81 -23.52
CA ARG A 90 -7.64 -18.74 -22.55
C ARG A 90 -7.95 -17.34 -23.08
N TRP A 91 -9.11 -17.17 -23.70
CA TRP A 91 -9.58 -15.90 -24.25
C TRP A 91 -8.61 -15.21 -25.21
N MET A 92 -7.78 -15.98 -25.92
CA MET A 92 -6.92 -15.47 -27.00
C MET A 92 -7.57 -15.76 -28.37
N PRO A 93 -8.13 -14.76 -29.06
CA PRO A 93 -8.79 -14.96 -30.35
C PRO A 93 -7.86 -15.57 -31.41
N SER A 94 -6.58 -15.19 -31.43
CA SER A 94 -5.57 -15.76 -32.34
C SER A 94 -5.46 -17.28 -32.21
N SER A 95 -5.33 -17.79 -30.99
CA SER A 95 -5.28 -19.23 -30.70
C SER A 95 -6.56 -19.95 -31.12
N VAL A 96 -7.72 -19.28 -31.03
CA VAL A 96 -8.98 -19.84 -31.54
C VAL A 96 -8.91 -20.01 -33.07
N TYR A 97 -8.43 -19.01 -33.80
CA TYR A 97 -8.32 -19.07 -35.25
C TYR A 97 -7.34 -20.15 -35.71
N ASP A 98 -6.20 -20.30 -35.03
CA ASP A 98 -5.21 -21.33 -35.34
C ASP A 98 -5.77 -22.74 -35.12
N THR A 99 -6.48 -22.96 -34.02
CA THR A 99 -7.01 -24.29 -33.65
C THR A 99 -8.34 -24.66 -34.32
N TRP A 100 -9.00 -23.70 -34.99
CA TRP A 100 -10.31 -23.92 -35.59
C TRP A 100 -10.27 -24.91 -36.75
N PHE A 101 -9.24 -24.83 -37.60
CA PHE A 101 -9.14 -25.62 -38.83
C PHE A 101 -8.77 -27.10 -38.59
N ASP A 102 -8.27 -27.44 -37.41
CA ASP A 102 -7.92 -28.82 -37.04
C ASP A 102 -9.09 -29.62 -36.46
N ARG A 103 -10.30 -29.02 -36.38
CA ARG A 103 -11.45 -29.66 -35.75
C ARG A 103 -12.12 -30.67 -36.69
N PRO A 104 -12.36 -31.91 -36.23
CA PRO A 104 -13.16 -32.87 -36.99
C PRO A 104 -14.61 -32.38 -37.09
N ILE A 105 -15.17 -32.46 -38.30
CA ILE A 105 -16.59 -32.18 -38.56
C ILE A 105 -17.40 -33.27 -37.85
N VAL A 106 -18.15 -32.90 -36.81
CA VAL A 106 -19.02 -33.83 -36.09
C VAL A 106 -20.38 -33.88 -36.78
N GLU A 107 -20.71 -35.02 -37.38
CA GLU A 107 -22.05 -35.26 -37.94
C GLU A 107 -23.08 -35.46 -36.83
N PHE A 108 -24.17 -34.70 -36.90
CA PHE A 108 -25.27 -34.77 -35.94
C PHE A 108 -26.24 -35.89 -36.30
N LYS A 109 -26.36 -36.89 -35.42
CA LYS A 109 -27.47 -37.86 -35.48
C LYS A 109 -28.60 -37.36 -34.58
N LYS A 110 -29.69 -36.87 -35.18
CA LYS A 110 -30.93 -36.60 -34.45
C LYS A 110 -31.50 -37.93 -33.96
N THR A 111 -31.40 -38.22 -32.67
CA THR A 111 -32.15 -39.31 -32.04
C THR A 111 -33.51 -38.78 -31.61
N GLN A 112 -34.57 -39.30 -32.23
CA GLN A 112 -35.95 -39.06 -31.80
C GLN A 112 -36.26 -40.00 -30.64
N THR A 113 -35.94 -39.61 -29.40
CA THR A 113 -36.37 -40.35 -28.19
C THR A 113 -37.24 -39.49 -27.31
N GLU A 114 -38.42 -39.98 -26.89
CA GLU A 114 -39.43 -39.26 -26.08
C GLU A 114 -39.16 -39.23 -24.58
N ILE A 115 -38.08 -39.88 -24.14
CA ILE A 115 -37.78 -40.17 -22.74
C ILE A 115 -36.42 -39.58 -22.38
N CYS A 116 -36.30 -39.00 -21.18
CA CYS A 116 -35.02 -38.52 -20.66
C CYS A 116 -34.08 -39.67 -20.29
N ASN A 117 -32.84 -39.65 -20.77
CA ASN A 117 -31.85 -40.71 -20.50
C ASN A 117 -31.28 -40.73 -19.05
N ILE A 118 -31.69 -39.79 -18.19
CA ILE A 118 -31.23 -39.72 -16.77
C ILE A 118 -32.35 -40.17 -15.83
N CYS A 119 -33.51 -39.52 -15.86
CA CYS A 119 -34.63 -39.86 -14.98
C CYS A 119 -35.64 -40.84 -15.59
N TYR A 120 -35.56 -41.12 -16.89
CA TYR A 120 -36.50 -41.99 -17.63
C TYR A 120 -37.96 -41.49 -17.65
N GLU A 121 -38.20 -40.21 -17.38
CA GLU A 121 -39.52 -39.58 -17.46
C GLU A 121 -39.82 -38.99 -18.85
N THR A 122 -41.10 -38.91 -19.20
CA THR A 122 -41.61 -38.30 -20.44
C THR A 122 -41.77 -36.80 -20.24
N THR A 123 -41.07 -35.97 -21.03
CA THR A 123 -41.06 -34.51 -20.80
C THR A 123 -41.00 -33.73 -22.11
N ASP A 124 -41.46 -32.47 -22.09
CA ASP A 124 -41.14 -31.49 -23.13
C ASP A 124 -39.63 -31.24 -23.11
N LYS A 125 -38.95 -31.68 -24.16
CA LYS A 125 -37.50 -31.91 -24.16
C LYS A 125 -36.71 -30.61 -24.29
N THR A 126 -35.57 -30.53 -23.61
CA THR A 126 -34.49 -29.61 -23.95
C THR A 126 -33.33 -30.36 -24.62
N PRO A 127 -33.10 -30.20 -25.93
CA PRO A 127 -31.95 -30.80 -26.59
C PRO A 127 -30.64 -30.20 -26.08
N SER A 128 -29.59 -31.02 -25.98
CA SER A 128 -28.23 -30.51 -25.92
C SER A 128 -27.94 -29.76 -27.22
N THR A 129 -27.52 -28.50 -27.09
CA THR A 129 -27.43 -27.49 -28.15
C THR A 129 -26.59 -27.90 -29.37
N GLN A 130 -25.74 -28.93 -29.24
CA GLN A 130 -24.88 -29.41 -30.33
C GLN A 130 -24.99 -30.93 -30.51
N CYS A 131 -24.71 -31.78 -29.52
CA CYS A 131 -24.65 -33.24 -29.75
C CYS A 131 -26.00 -33.94 -30.01
N GLY A 132 -27.14 -33.28 -29.79
CA GLY A 132 -28.46 -33.86 -30.02
C GLY A 132 -28.95 -34.83 -28.93
N HIS A 133 -28.16 -35.10 -27.88
CA HIS A 133 -28.60 -35.87 -26.72
C HIS A 133 -29.68 -35.11 -25.93
N LEU A 134 -30.69 -35.84 -25.43
CA LEU A 134 -31.92 -35.28 -24.86
C LEU A 134 -32.01 -35.55 -23.35
N PHE A 135 -32.19 -34.49 -22.57
CA PHE A 135 -32.44 -34.57 -21.13
C PHE A 135 -33.53 -33.57 -20.74
N CYS A 136 -34.32 -33.89 -19.70
CA CYS A 136 -35.33 -32.97 -19.20
C CYS A 136 -34.69 -31.75 -18.51
N VAL A 137 -35.47 -30.68 -18.36
CA VAL A 137 -35.05 -29.43 -17.72
C VAL A 137 -34.53 -29.67 -16.31
N ASP A 138 -35.20 -30.52 -15.53
CA ASP A 138 -34.84 -30.77 -14.13
C ASP A 138 -33.50 -31.51 -13.99
N CYS A 139 -33.22 -32.46 -14.88
CA CYS A 139 -31.92 -33.13 -14.91
C CYS A 139 -30.80 -32.18 -15.34
N TRP A 140 -31.03 -31.34 -16.35
CA TRP A 140 -30.06 -30.30 -16.75
C TRP A 140 -29.81 -29.31 -15.63
N LYS A 141 -30.87 -28.83 -14.98
CA LYS A 141 -30.80 -27.90 -13.85
C LYS A 141 -29.96 -28.50 -12.73
N SER A 142 -30.27 -29.73 -12.32
CA SER A 142 -29.55 -30.41 -11.24
C SER A 142 -28.08 -30.63 -11.59
N TYR A 143 -27.80 -31.08 -12.82
CA TYR A 143 -26.45 -31.32 -13.31
C TYR A 143 -25.60 -30.03 -13.36
N ILE A 144 -26.17 -28.95 -13.89
CA ILE A 144 -25.49 -27.65 -13.99
C ILE A 144 -25.31 -27.02 -12.61
N SER A 145 -26.32 -27.03 -11.74
CA SER A 145 -26.22 -26.48 -10.38
C SER A 145 -25.11 -27.17 -9.59
N VAL A 146 -25.05 -28.51 -9.59
CA VAL A 146 -23.94 -29.26 -8.96
C VAL A 146 -22.59 -28.88 -9.57
N SER A 147 -22.51 -28.74 -10.90
CA SER A 147 -21.26 -28.33 -11.54
C SER A 147 -20.82 -26.92 -11.14
N ILE A 148 -21.74 -25.98 -10.96
CA ILE A 148 -21.46 -24.60 -10.55
C ILE A 148 -21.04 -24.57 -9.07
N GLU A 149 -21.68 -25.37 -8.21
CA GLU A 149 -21.30 -25.50 -6.80
C GLU A 149 -19.89 -26.07 -6.63
N ASN A 150 -19.49 -26.98 -7.51
CA ASN A 150 -18.14 -27.55 -7.54
C ASN A 150 -17.06 -26.56 -8.05
N GLY A 151 -17.45 -25.38 -8.55
CA GLY A 151 -16.54 -24.29 -8.91
C GLY A 151 -16.32 -24.08 -10.42
N PRO A 152 -15.18 -23.50 -10.84
CA PRO A 152 -14.96 -22.99 -12.20
C PRO A 152 -14.92 -24.07 -13.29
N GLY A 153 -14.89 -25.35 -12.92
CA GLY A 153 -15.02 -26.48 -13.84
C GLY A 153 -16.34 -26.46 -14.64
N CYS A 154 -17.37 -25.74 -14.18
CA CYS A 154 -18.61 -25.54 -14.91
C CYS A 154 -18.44 -24.87 -16.29
N LEU A 155 -17.35 -24.13 -16.52
CA LEU A 155 -17.07 -23.50 -17.83
C LEU A 155 -16.70 -24.53 -18.90
N THR A 156 -16.15 -25.67 -18.49
CA THR A 156 -15.76 -26.78 -19.38
C THR A 156 -16.71 -27.98 -19.30
N LEU A 157 -17.91 -27.77 -18.72
CA LEU A 157 -18.96 -28.76 -18.57
C LEU A 157 -19.26 -29.44 -19.91
N ARG A 158 -19.47 -30.76 -19.86
CA ARG A 158 -19.78 -31.58 -21.03
C ARG A 158 -21.21 -32.10 -20.94
N CYS A 159 -21.73 -32.56 -22.07
CA CYS A 159 -22.98 -33.29 -22.14
C CYS A 159 -22.99 -34.46 -21.13
N PRO A 160 -24.09 -34.69 -20.39
CA PRO A 160 -24.22 -35.81 -19.44
C PRO A 160 -24.05 -37.20 -20.07
N GLU A 161 -24.27 -37.33 -21.38
CA GLU A 161 -24.07 -38.59 -22.10
C GLU A 161 -22.61 -39.08 -22.02
N PRO A 162 -22.37 -40.32 -21.53
CA PRO A 162 -21.03 -40.89 -21.43
C PRO A 162 -20.26 -40.86 -22.76
N GLY A 163 -19.01 -40.39 -22.71
CA GLY A 163 -18.15 -40.28 -23.89
C GLY A 163 -18.42 -39.08 -24.79
N CYS A 164 -19.52 -38.33 -24.59
CA CYS A 164 -19.78 -37.10 -25.33
C CYS A 164 -18.86 -35.96 -24.85
N LYS A 165 -18.27 -35.22 -25.80
CA LYS A 165 -17.37 -34.08 -25.52
C LYS A 165 -18.01 -32.72 -25.78
N SER A 166 -19.26 -32.68 -26.23
CA SER A 166 -19.96 -31.44 -26.54
C SER A 166 -20.23 -30.63 -25.27
N ASN A 167 -19.93 -29.34 -25.32
CA ASN A 167 -20.24 -28.40 -24.25
C ASN A 167 -21.64 -27.81 -24.51
N PRO A 168 -22.55 -27.81 -23.52
CA PRO A 168 -23.90 -27.27 -23.70
C PRO A 168 -23.93 -25.74 -23.89
N GLY A 169 -22.85 -25.05 -23.53
CA GLY A 169 -22.68 -23.61 -23.66
C GLY A 169 -23.48 -22.81 -22.63
N PHE A 170 -23.28 -21.48 -22.61
CA PHE A 170 -23.95 -20.60 -21.64
C PHE A 170 -25.46 -20.50 -21.87
N GLU A 171 -25.95 -20.72 -23.10
CA GLU A 171 -27.38 -20.71 -23.43
C GLU A 171 -28.17 -21.74 -22.63
N MET A 172 -27.59 -22.93 -22.36
CA MET A 172 -28.23 -23.95 -21.53
C MET A 172 -28.31 -23.49 -20.06
N VAL A 173 -27.26 -22.83 -19.55
CA VAL A 173 -27.25 -22.25 -18.19
C VAL A 173 -28.32 -21.17 -18.07
N ASP A 174 -28.43 -20.29 -19.08
CA ASP A 174 -29.45 -19.25 -19.12
C ASP A 174 -30.87 -19.82 -19.19
N LEU A 175 -31.06 -20.97 -19.83
CA LEU A 175 -32.36 -21.62 -19.97
C LEU A 175 -32.84 -22.31 -18.70
N VAL A 176 -31.98 -23.09 -18.03
CA VAL A 176 -32.43 -24.04 -16.99
C VAL A 176 -32.03 -23.66 -15.56
N SER A 177 -31.05 -22.77 -15.37
CA SER A 177 -30.49 -22.49 -14.05
C SER A 177 -31.24 -21.38 -13.29
N SER A 178 -31.13 -21.39 -11.96
CA SER A 178 -31.64 -20.32 -11.11
C SER A 178 -30.87 -19.01 -11.30
N GLN A 179 -31.44 -17.86 -10.90
CA GLN A 179 -30.71 -16.58 -10.99
C GLN A 179 -29.41 -16.58 -10.18
N ASN A 180 -29.42 -17.24 -9.02
CA ASN A 180 -28.23 -17.39 -8.17
C ASN A 180 -27.11 -18.17 -8.89
N ASP A 181 -27.47 -19.29 -9.52
CA ASP A 181 -26.51 -20.11 -10.27
C ASP A 181 -25.99 -19.38 -11.51
N LYS A 182 -26.85 -18.63 -12.22
CA LYS A 182 -26.43 -17.76 -13.32
C LYS A 182 -25.39 -16.75 -12.85
N ASN A 183 -25.64 -16.07 -11.73
CA ASN A 183 -24.70 -15.09 -11.18
C ASN A 183 -23.33 -15.73 -10.90
N LYS A 184 -23.31 -16.91 -10.26
CA LYS A 184 -22.06 -17.67 -10.00
C LYS A 184 -21.36 -18.10 -11.28
N TYR A 185 -22.10 -18.65 -12.24
CA TYR A 185 -21.56 -19.06 -13.53
C TYR A 185 -20.90 -17.89 -14.27
N TYR A 186 -21.59 -16.75 -14.39
CA TYR A 186 -21.03 -15.57 -15.03
C TYR A 186 -19.86 -14.99 -14.24
N GLN A 187 -19.87 -15.06 -12.91
CA GLN A 187 -18.72 -14.69 -12.10
C GLN A 187 -17.49 -15.54 -12.47
N PHE A 188 -17.63 -16.86 -12.56
CA PHE A 188 -16.54 -17.73 -13.04
C PHE A 188 -16.10 -17.39 -14.47
N LEU A 189 -17.06 -17.10 -15.36
CA LEU A 189 -16.79 -16.73 -16.74
C LEU A 189 -16.00 -15.42 -16.85
N TYR A 190 -16.37 -14.39 -16.08
CA TYR A 190 -15.63 -13.13 -16.00
C TYR A 190 -14.23 -13.35 -15.41
N ARG A 191 -14.11 -14.18 -14.35
CA ARG A 191 -12.80 -14.52 -13.76
C ARG A 191 -11.86 -15.14 -14.78
N SER A 192 -12.36 -16.11 -15.55
CA SER A 192 -11.61 -16.72 -16.64
C SER A 192 -11.13 -15.69 -17.67
N TYR A 193 -11.95 -14.69 -18.01
CA TYR A 193 -11.58 -13.64 -18.97
C TYR A 193 -10.45 -12.72 -18.47
N ILE A 194 -10.50 -12.32 -17.20
CA ILE A 194 -9.49 -11.44 -16.60
C ILE A 194 -8.19 -12.20 -16.34
N GLU A 195 -8.26 -13.39 -15.73
CA GLU A 195 -7.08 -14.19 -15.35
C GLU A 195 -6.29 -14.70 -16.55
N SER A 196 -6.92 -14.77 -17.73
CA SER A 196 -6.23 -15.17 -18.96
C SER A 196 -5.45 -14.03 -19.64
N SER A 197 -5.64 -12.78 -19.18
CA SER A 197 -5.03 -11.61 -19.78
C SER A 197 -3.76 -11.19 -19.03
N PRO A 198 -2.63 -10.94 -19.71
CA PRO A 198 -1.40 -10.54 -19.04
C PRO A 198 -1.45 -9.12 -18.45
N ASN A 199 -2.30 -8.25 -19.00
CA ASN A 199 -2.43 -6.85 -18.61
C ASN A 199 -3.72 -6.57 -17.82
N ARG A 200 -4.37 -7.61 -17.29
CA ARG A 200 -5.49 -7.45 -16.36
C ARG A 200 -5.33 -8.36 -15.14
N LYS A 201 -5.70 -7.86 -13.96
CA LYS A 201 -5.70 -8.63 -12.71
C LYS A 201 -6.90 -8.26 -11.84
N TRP A 202 -7.42 -9.22 -11.09
CA TRP A 202 -8.44 -8.95 -10.08
C TRP A 202 -7.89 -8.11 -8.93
N CYS A 203 -8.74 -7.24 -8.37
CA CYS A 203 -8.45 -6.65 -7.07
C CYS A 203 -8.41 -7.78 -6.02
N PRO A 204 -7.37 -7.84 -5.17
CA PRO A 204 -7.24 -8.89 -4.16
C PRO A 204 -8.09 -8.62 -2.90
N ALA A 205 -8.77 -7.48 -2.82
CA ALA A 205 -9.61 -7.14 -1.69
C ALA A 205 -10.75 -8.16 -1.51
N PRO A 206 -10.98 -8.67 -0.28
CA PRO A 206 -12.09 -9.57 -0.01
C PRO A 206 -13.44 -8.95 -0.41
N GLY A 207 -14.22 -9.69 -1.20
CA GLY A 207 -15.55 -9.24 -1.66
C GLY A 207 -15.54 -8.17 -2.78
N CYS A 208 -14.37 -7.74 -3.25
CA CYS A 208 -14.29 -6.81 -4.37
C CYS A 208 -14.39 -7.55 -5.72
N GLU A 209 -15.23 -7.04 -6.61
CA GLU A 209 -15.45 -7.59 -7.95
C GLU A 209 -14.89 -6.69 -9.07
N PHE A 210 -13.96 -5.80 -8.71
CA PHE A 210 -13.27 -4.96 -9.69
C PHE A 210 -11.97 -5.62 -10.15
N ALA A 211 -11.62 -5.38 -11.41
CA ALA A 211 -10.31 -5.74 -11.95
C ALA A 211 -9.53 -4.47 -12.31
N ILE A 212 -8.21 -4.57 -12.40
CA ILE A 212 -7.34 -3.51 -12.88
C ILE A 212 -6.87 -3.88 -14.28
N ALA A 213 -7.10 -3.00 -15.25
CA ALA A 213 -6.42 -3.02 -16.54
C ALA A 213 -5.22 -2.08 -16.47
N PHE A 214 -4.03 -2.61 -16.76
CA PHE A 214 -2.79 -1.87 -16.70
C PHE A 214 -2.28 -1.62 -18.12
N ASP A 215 -2.10 -0.35 -18.47
CA ASP A 215 -1.65 0.13 -19.77
C ASP A 215 -0.29 0.85 -19.64
N GLY A 216 0.44 0.59 -18.55
CA GLY A 216 1.70 1.26 -18.26
C GLY A 216 2.87 0.78 -19.11
N VAL A 217 3.82 1.69 -19.29
CA VAL A 217 5.07 1.47 -20.00
C VAL A 217 6.22 1.18 -19.02
N GLU A 218 7.37 0.79 -19.55
CA GLU A 218 8.56 0.56 -18.75
C GLU A 218 8.95 1.84 -17.98
N GLY A 219 9.08 1.74 -16.66
CA GLY A 219 9.31 2.87 -15.76
C GLY A 219 8.07 3.41 -15.05
N ASP A 220 6.86 2.97 -15.41
CA ASP A 220 5.64 3.34 -14.68
C ASP A 220 5.56 2.65 -13.32
N SER A 221 4.95 3.34 -12.34
CA SER A 221 4.67 2.76 -11.03
C SER A 221 3.61 1.65 -11.14
N PHE A 222 3.89 0.53 -10.47
CA PHE A 222 2.95 -0.58 -10.33
C PHE A 222 2.00 -0.41 -9.14
N ASP A 223 2.05 0.73 -8.45
CA ASP A 223 1.20 1.02 -7.31
C ASP A 223 -0.19 1.40 -7.79
N VAL A 224 -1.16 0.53 -7.51
CA VAL A 224 -2.54 0.71 -7.98
C VAL A 224 -3.49 0.88 -6.81
N THR A 225 -4.43 1.80 -6.98
CA THR A 225 -5.59 1.99 -6.09
C THR A 225 -6.83 1.60 -6.86
N CYS A 226 -7.47 0.53 -6.42
CA CYS A 226 -8.74 0.09 -6.97
C CYS A 226 -9.86 1.10 -6.61
N ASP A 227 -10.92 1.17 -7.42
CA ASP A 227 -12.09 2.01 -7.14
C ASP A 227 -12.80 1.63 -5.83
N CYS A 228 -12.58 0.43 -5.29
CA CYS A 228 -13.04 0.05 -3.96
C CYS A 228 -12.18 0.66 -2.81
N GLY A 229 -11.12 1.40 -3.14
CA GLY A 229 -10.16 1.98 -2.20
C GLY A 229 -8.96 1.09 -1.86
N PHE A 230 -8.96 -0.19 -2.27
CA PHE A 230 -7.86 -1.10 -1.94
C PHE A 230 -6.59 -0.77 -2.73
N LYS A 231 -5.47 -0.61 -2.01
CA LYS A 231 -4.16 -0.24 -2.54
C LYS A 231 -3.24 -1.47 -2.56
N PHE A 232 -2.65 -1.81 -3.71
CA PHE A 232 -1.80 -3.00 -3.85
C PHE A 232 -0.76 -2.85 -4.98
N CYS A 233 0.23 -3.73 -5.01
CA CYS A 233 1.20 -3.77 -6.12
C CYS A 233 0.66 -4.63 -7.27
N TYR A 234 0.44 -4.03 -8.44
CA TYR A 234 -0.04 -4.72 -9.62
C TYR A 234 0.94 -5.79 -10.14
N LYS A 235 2.25 -5.54 -10.04
CA LYS A 235 3.28 -6.44 -10.60
C LYS A 235 3.31 -7.79 -9.88
N CYS A 236 3.54 -7.80 -8.56
CA CYS A 236 3.62 -9.03 -7.77
C CYS A 236 2.28 -9.49 -7.19
N GLY A 237 1.25 -8.64 -7.19
CA GLY A 237 -0.04 -8.95 -6.57
C GLY A 237 -0.03 -8.91 -5.04
N PHE A 238 1.04 -8.40 -4.42
CA PHE A 238 1.11 -8.28 -2.98
C PHE A 238 0.07 -7.28 -2.47
N ASN A 239 -0.61 -7.64 -1.38
CA ASN A 239 -1.76 -6.93 -0.81
C ASN A 239 -1.41 -5.60 -0.12
N GLU A 240 -0.24 -5.05 -0.43
CA GLU A 240 0.26 -3.79 0.07
C GLU A 240 1.13 -3.14 -1.01
N ILE A 241 1.08 -1.81 -1.09
CA ILE A 241 2.07 -1.08 -1.88
C ILE A 241 3.42 -1.16 -1.16
N HIS A 242 4.45 -1.54 -1.90
CA HIS A 242 5.80 -1.69 -1.36
C HIS A 242 6.82 -0.75 -2.01
N SER A 243 6.40 0.20 -2.86
CA SER A 243 7.30 1.25 -3.35
C SER A 243 7.90 2.04 -2.17
N PRO A 244 9.22 2.30 -2.16
CA PRO A 244 10.19 2.16 -3.27
C PRO A 244 10.92 0.81 -3.38
N LEU A 245 10.55 -0.19 -2.57
CA LEU A 245 11.17 -1.52 -2.65
C LEU A 245 10.73 -2.24 -3.93
N ASP A 246 11.66 -2.92 -4.61
CA ASP A 246 11.32 -3.77 -5.75
C ASP A 246 10.67 -5.11 -5.33
N CYS A 247 9.90 -5.71 -6.24
CA CYS A 247 9.18 -6.96 -5.98
C CYS A 247 10.12 -8.13 -5.61
N ASP A 248 11.32 -8.19 -6.17
CA ASP A 248 12.24 -9.32 -5.94
C ASP A 248 12.81 -9.26 -4.52
N THR A 249 13.14 -8.05 -4.05
CA THR A 249 13.59 -7.82 -2.68
C THR A 249 12.47 -8.05 -1.67
N LEU A 250 11.22 -7.71 -2.00
CA LEU A 250 10.05 -8.04 -1.18
C LEU A 250 9.92 -9.56 -0.94
N VAL A 251 10.03 -10.36 -1.99
CA VAL A 251 9.95 -11.83 -1.89
C VAL A 251 11.05 -12.36 -0.98
N LYS A 252 12.29 -11.91 -1.17
CA LYS A 252 13.44 -12.30 -0.32
C LYS A 252 13.20 -11.97 1.15
N TRP A 253 12.66 -10.80 1.46
CA TRP A 253 12.35 -10.39 2.83
C TRP A 253 11.23 -11.26 3.44
N THR A 254 10.18 -11.52 2.66
CA THR A 254 9.04 -12.33 3.10
C THR A 254 9.46 -13.77 3.39
N ASP A 255 10.23 -14.38 2.48
CA ASP A 255 10.76 -15.73 2.66
C ASP A 255 11.69 -15.82 3.87
N LYS A 256 12.53 -14.79 4.08
CA LYS A 256 13.41 -14.72 5.26
C LYS A 256 12.62 -14.65 6.55
N ASN A 257 11.58 -13.82 6.61
CA ASN A 257 10.74 -13.68 7.80
C ASN A 257 9.96 -14.96 8.11
N ASN A 258 9.54 -15.72 7.09
CA ASN A 258 8.84 -16.99 7.27
C ASN A 258 9.77 -18.12 7.75
N CYS A 259 11.06 -18.06 7.41
CA CYS A 259 12.06 -19.05 7.83
C CYS A 259 12.60 -18.82 9.26
N GLU A 260 12.60 -17.58 9.75
CA GLU A 260 13.02 -17.24 11.11
C GLU A 260 11.88 -17.51 12.10
N SER A 261 12.14 -18.13 13.26
CA SER A 261 11.05 -18.58 14.16
C SER A 261 10.19 -17.41 14.66
N GLU A 262 8.89 -17.46 14.38
CA GLU A 262 7.90 -16.44 14.77
C GLU A 262 7.95 -16.12 16.27
N ASN A 263 8.21 -17.13 17.12
CA ASN A 263 8.29 -16.97 18.57
C ASN A 263 9.50 -16.14 19.03
N THR A 264 10.68 -16.28 18.40
CA THR A 264 11.85 -15.44 18.74
C THR A 264 11.69 -14.02 18.21
N ASN A 265 11.11 -13.87 17.02
CA ASN A 265 10.82 -12.59 16.40
C ASN A 265 9.75 -11.80 17.19
N TRP A 266 8.75 -12.49 17.74
CA TRP A 266 7.71 -11.90 18.56
C TRP A 266 8.24 -11.42 19.93
N ILE A 267 8.97 -12.26 20.66
CA ILE A 267 9.48 -11.91 22.00
C ILE A 267 10.39 -10.66 21.95
N LEU A 268 11.26 -10.57 20.93
CA LEU A 268 12.22 -9.48 20.77
C LEU A 268 11.57 -8.17 20.26
N ALA A 269 10.48 -8.26 19.49
CA ALA A 269 9.84 -7.08 18.90
C ALA A 269 8.88 -6.34 19.83
N TYR A 270 8.19 -7.06 20.72
CA TYR A 270 7.09 -6.50 21.51
C TYR A 270 7.49 -6.06 22.91
N THR A 271 8.66 -6.48 23.39
CA THR A 271 9.13 -6.15 24.74
C THR A 271 10.55 -5.57 24.69
N LYS A 272 10.73 -4.37 25.25
CA LYS A 272 12.06 -3.77 25.45
C LYS A 272 12.21 -3.33 26.90
N PRO A 273 13.39 -3.52 27.52
CA PRO A 273 13.64 -3.01 28.86
C PRO A 273 13.82 -1.48 28.82
N CYS A 274 13.26 -0.78 29.79
CA CYS A 274 13.49 0.65 29.98
C CYS A 274 15.01 0.94 30.08
N PRO A 275 15.57 1.92 29.36
CA PRO A 275 17.01 2.21 29.44
C PRO A 275 17.47 2.58 30.86
N LYS A 276 16.62 3.28 31.63
CA LYS A 276 16.89 3.75 33.01
C LYS A 276 16.62 2.68 34.09
N CYS A 277 15.43 2.08 34.11
CA CYS A 277 15.01 1.17 35.20
C CYS A 277 14.97 -0.32 34.82
N LYS A 278 15.26 -0.66 33.56
CA LYS A 278 15.27 -2.03 33.00
C LYS A 278 13.94 -2.80 33.08
N ARG A 279 12.86 -2.21 33.59
CA ARG A 279 11.52 -2.83 33.56
C ARG A 279 11.11 -3.10 32.11
N PRO A 280 10.56 -4.29 31.79
CA PRO A 280 10.04 -4.58 30.47
C PRO A 280 8.85 -3.65 30.19
N ILE A 281 8.94 -2.93 29.07
CA ILE A 281 7.88 -2.08 28.55
C ILE A 281 7.34 -2.76 27.31
N GLU A 282 6.02 -2.84 27.22
CA GLU A 282 5.30 -3.24 26.01
C GLU A 282 4.90 -1.97 25.25
N LYS A 283 5.09 -1.94 23.93
CA LYS A 283 4.67 -0.81 23.11
C LYS A 283 3.14 -0.85 22.91
N ASN A 284 2.44 0.07 23.55
CA ASN A 284 0.98 0.19 23.52
C ASN A 284 0.45 1.31 22.60
N GLN A 285 1.30 2.20 22.08
CA GLN A 285 0.93 3.32 21.18
C GLN A 285 1.83 3.43 19.94
N GLY A 286 1.43 4.22 18.93
CA GLY A 286 2.06 4.30 17.61
C GLY A 286 3.34 5.14 17.54
N CYS A 287 3.46 6.18 18.37
CA CYS A 287 4.62 7.07 18.41
C CYS A 287 5.93 6.32 18.79
N SER A 288 7.06 6.76 18.21
CA SER A 288 8.39 6.23 18.55
C SER A 288 8.92 6.79 19.88
N VAL A 289 8.34 7.87 20.37
CA VAL A 289 8.63 8.47 21.68
C VAL A 289 7.84 7.74 22.75
N MET A 290 8.54 7.17 23.73
CA MET A 290 7.95 6.41 24.82
C MET A 290 8.27 7.01 26.17
N THR A 291 7.30 7.02 27.07
CA THR A 291 7.46 7.40 28.47
C THR A 291 7.31 6.18 29.36
N CYS A 292 8.32 5.87 30.17
CA CYS A 292 8.25 4.77 31.13
C CYS A 292 7.23 5.06 32.24
N ARG A 293 6.47 4.04 32.67
CA ARG A 293 5.47 4.19 33.74
C ARG A 293 6.12 4.59 35.09
N PRO A 294 5.37 5.28 35.97
CA PRO A 294 5.82 5.62 37.32
C PRO A 294 6.36 4.40 38.10
N PRO A 295 7.38 4.59 38.95
CA PRO A 295 7.99 5.87 39.36
C PRO A 295 9.12 6.36 38.42
N CYS A 296 9.36 5.72 37.27
CA CYS A 296 10.55 6.00 36.46
C CYS A 296 10.42 7.27 35.58
N ASN A 297 9.24 7.49 34.98
CA ASN A 297 8.87 8.64 34.13
C ASN A 297 9.90 9.04 33.05
N ASN A 298 10.83 8.15 32.70
CA ASN A 298 11.88 8.43 31.72
C ASN A 298 11.29 8.44 30.31
N VAL A 299 11.51 9.52 29.56
CA VAL A 299 11.13 9.63 28.16
C VAL A 299 12.32 9.28 27.27
N PHE A 300 12.12 8.39 26.30
CA PHE A 300 13.18 7.88 25.44
C PHE A 300 12.64 7.46 24.08
N CYS A 301 13.52 7.33 23.09
CA CYS A 301 13.19 6.79 21.78
C CYS A 301 13.08 5.26 21.85
N TRP A 302 11.93 4.69 21.47
CA TRP A 302 11.69 3.24 21.44
C TRP A 302 12.64 2.47 20.51
N GLN A 303 13.12 3.14 19.46
CA GLN A 303 13.95 2.50 18.44
C GLN A 303 15.39 2.28 18.91
N CYS A 304 16.06 3.30 19.47
CA CYS A 304 17.45 3.21 19.94
C CYS A 304 17.61 3.11 21.46
N LEU A 305 16.54 3.27 22.24
CA LEU A 305 16.56 3.39 23.70
C LEU A 305 17.37 4.59 24.23
N GLY A 306 17.66 5.58 23.38
CA GLY A 306 18.38 6.81 23.72
C GLY A 306 17.48 7.98 24.15
N PRO A 307 18.08 9.07 24.68
CA PRO A 307 17.36 10.28 25.06
C PRO A 307 16.78 11.01 23.84
N LEU A 308 15.65 11.73 23.98
CA LEU A 308 14.99 12.42 22.85
C LEU A 308 15.84 13.49 22.15
N ASN A 309 16.88 13.99 22.82
CA ASN A 309 17.78 15.03 22.31
C ASN A 309 18.90 14.49 21.39
N HIS A 310 18.75 13.29 20.82
CA HIS A 310 19.60 12.87 19.70
C HIS A 310 18.92 13.26 18.38
N PRO A 311 19.67 13.66 17.33
CA PRO A 311 19.10 13.83 16.01
C PRO A 311 18.46 12.50 15.61
N TYR A 312 17.14 12.47 15.35
CA TYR A 312 16.43 11.23 15.00
C TYR A 312 17.11 10.50 13.83
N GLY A 313 17.76 11.27 12.92
CA GLY A 313 18.56 10.75 11.81
C GLY A 313 19.89 10.05 12.12
N ARG A 314 20.23 9.75 13.38
CA ARG A 314 21.33 8.81 13.71
C ARG A 314 20.87 7.50 14.35
N CYS A 315 19.57 7.34 14.61
CA CYS A 315 18.99 6.14 15.23
C CYS A 315 18.81 4.98 14.24
N ASN A 316 18.64 5.30 12.96
CA ASN A 316 18.45 4.35 11.87
C ASN A 316 19.73 3.59 11.47
N ARG A 317 20.91 4.18 11.71
CA ARG A 317 22.22 3.60 11.36
C ARG A 317 22.50 2.30 12.12
N TYR A 318 22.90 1.25 11.39
CA TYR A 318 23.44 0.04 12.01
C TYR A 318 24.92 0.26 12.36
N VAL A 319 25.29 0.01 13.62
CA VAL A 319 26.68 0.09 14.09
C VAL A 319 27.23 -1.32 14.26
N GLU A 320 28.33 -1.61 13.57
CA GLU A 320 29.03 -2.89 13.71
C GLU A 320 29.78 -2.95 15.06
N GLU A 321 29.38 -3.86 15.95
CA GLU A 321 30.16 -4.17 17.15
C GLU A 321 31.36 -5.05 16.78
N LYS A 322 32.58 -4.53 16.93
CA LYS A 322 33.81 -5.32 16.80
C LYS A 322 33.97 -6.25 18.00
N SER A 323 33.47 -7.47 17.90
CA SER A 323 33.69 -8.54 18.88
C SER A 323 33.99 -9.85 18.16
N ASP A 324 35.03 -10.58 18.61
CA ASP A 324 35.57 -11.82 18.02
C ASP A 324 34.63 -13.05 18.08
N LYS A 325 33.31 -12.88 17.92
CA LYS A 325 32.34 -13.99 17.84
C LYS A 325 31.54 -13.97 16.54
N LYS A 326 32.10 -14.70 15.56
CA LYS A 326 31.44 -15.52 14.51
C LYS A 326 30.32 -14.80 13.71
N LEU A 327 30.62 -14.44 12.46
CA LEU A 327 29.75 -13.89 11.39
C LEU A 327 28.24 -14.19 11.46
N ALA A 328 27.83 -15.37 11.93
CA ALA A 328 26.43 -15.73 12.17
C ALA A 328 25.72 -14.81 13.19
N ARG A 329 26.41 -14.37 14.26
CA ARG A 329 25.85 -13.47 15.27
C ARG A 329 25.70 -12.05 14.74
N GLU A 330 26.67 -11.58 13.97
CA GLU A 330 26.62 -10.27 13.31
C GLU A 330 25.49 -10.21 12.28
N ASN A 331 25.32 -11.26 11.48
CA ASN A 331 24.22 -11.36 10.52
C ASN A 331 22.85 -11.37 11.19
N LEU A 332 22.73 -12.04 12.35
CA LEU A 332 21.50 -12.06 13.14
C LEU A 332 21.20 -10.69 13.74
N ASN A 333 22.19 -10.06 14.40
CA ASN A 333 22.03 -8.72 14.98
C ASN A 333 21.62 -7.68 13.93
N ARG A 334 22.25 -7.74 12.74
CA ARG A 334 21.88 -6.86 11.62
C ARG A 334 20.45 -7.13 11.17
N TYR A 335 20.07 -8.39 10.97
CA TYR A 335 18.68 -8.72 10.60
C TYR A 335 17.70 -8.17 11.64
N MET A 336 17.95 -8.40 12.93
CA MET A 336 17.13 -7.90 14.03
C MET A 336 16.97 -6.37 14.00
N HIS A 337 18.05 -5.61 13.75
CA HIS A 337 18.00 -4.15 13.68
C HIS A 337 17.00 -3.63 12.63
N TYR A 338 17.03 -4.20 11.43
CA TYR A 338 16.14 -3.81 10.34
C TYR A 338 14.74 -4.38 10.52
N TYR A 339 14.61 -5.61 11.01
CA TYR A 339 13.33 -6.28 11.26
C TYR A 339 12.51 -5.54 12.31
N GLU A 340 13.11 -5.15 13.44
CA GLU A 340 12.43 -4.39 14.49
C GLU A 340 11.86 -3.07 13.99
N ARG A 341 12.59 -2.36 13.12
CA ARG A 341 12.16 -1.06 12.57
C ARG A 341 11.11 -1.20 11.47
N TRP A 342 11.22 -2.22 10.63
CA TRP A 342 10.18 -2.61 9.68
C TRP A 342 8.86 -2.91 10.43
N LEU A 343 8.92 -3.78 11.45
CA LEU A 343 7.75 -4.18 12.23
C LEU A 343 7.18 -3.03 13.06
N ALA A 344 8.03 -2.16 13.62
CA ALA A 344 7.59 -0.98 14.35
C ALA A 344 6.83 0.01 13.45
N ASN A 345 7.28 0.21 12.21
CA ASN A 345 6.58 1.05 11.24
C ASN A 345 5.29 0.39 10.74
N ASP A 346 5.26 -0.93 10.52
CA ASP A 346 4.03 -1.67 10.20
C ASP A 346 2.96 -1.52 11.30
N LYS A 347 3.36 -1.71 12.57
CA LYS A 347 2.47 -1.52 13.70
C LYS A 347 1.98 -0.06 13.81
N SER A 348 2.89 0.90 13.67
CA SER A 348 2.55 2.34 13.73
C SER A 348 1.61 2.75 12.60
N MET A 349 1.82 2.24 11.37
CA MET A 349 0.94 2.43 10.23
C MET A 349 -0.48 1.89 10.49
N LYS A 350 -0.59 0.67 11.03
CA LYS A 350 -1.88 0.06 11.39
C LYS A 350 -2.63 0.83 12.48
N MET A 351 -1.91 1.47 13.39
CA MET A 351 -2.52 2.35 14.40
C MET A 351 -2.99 3.66 13.77
N ALA A 352 -2.13 4.31 12.97
CA ALA A 352 -2.47 5.54 12.25
C ALA A 352 -3.67 5.35 11.30
N LEU A 353 -3.85 4.17 10.70
CA LEU A 353 -5.06 3.85 9.92
C LEU A 353 -6.34 3.92 10.78
N LYS A 354 -6.30 3.38 12.00
CA LYS A 354 -7.44 3.45 12.94
C LYS A 354 -7.68 4.88 13.40
N ASP A 355 -6.61 5.64 13.64
CA ASP A 355 -6.72 7.05 14.02
C ASP A 355 -7.24 7.92 12.86
N MET A 356 -6.91 7.58 11.62
CA MET A 356 -7.47 8.19 10.41
C MET A 356 -8.97 7.91 10.27
N ASP A 357 -9.40 6.67 10.49
CA ASP A 357 -10.82 6.30 10.46
C ASP A 357 -11.59 7.03 11.57
N ARG A 358 -11.04 7.05 12.80
CA ARG A 358 -11.58 7.87 13.90
C ARG A 358 -11.61 9.35 13.55
N ALA A 359 -10.58 9.86 12.85
CA ALA A 359 -10.55 11.24 12.44
C ALA A 359 -11.71 11.57 11.49
N ARG A 360 -11.95 10.69 10.52
CA ARG A 360 -13.02 10.80 9.54
C ARG A 360 -14.41 10.68 10.17
N ASP A 361 -14.59 9.73 11.07
CA ASP A 361 -15.92 9.36 11.59
C ASP A 361 -16.34 10.15 12.85
N GLU A 362 -15.38 10.62 13.65
CA GLU A 362 -15.68 11.33 14.91
C GLU A 362 -15.08 12.74 14.97
N ILE A 363 -13.80 12.89 14.62
CA ILE A 363 -13.08 14.14 14.88
C ILE A 363 -13.56 15.26 13.96
N VAL A 364 -13.78 14.96 12.68
CA VAL A 364 -14.28 15.93 11.71
C VAL A 364 -15.58 16.57 12.18
N ASP A 365 -16.55 15.75 12.62
CA ASP A 365 -17.85 16.25 13.08
C ASP A 365 -17.70 17.06 14.39
N ARG A 366 -16.85 16.62 15.32
CA ARG A 366 -16.56 17.40 16.55
C ARG A 366 -15.95 18.77 16.24
N LEU A 367 -15.06 18.86 15.25
CA LEU A 367 -14.45 20.14 14.85
C LEU A 367 -15.48 21.08 14.20
N ILE A 368 -16.42 20.53 13.44
CA ILE A 368 -17.52 21.30 12.87
C ILE A 368 -18.42 21.85 13.99
N ASP A 369 -18.81 20.99 14.95
CA ASP A 369 -19.76 21.35 15.99
C ASP A 369 -19.17 22.27 17.07
N LYS A 370 -17.99 21.90 17.61
CA LYS A 370 -17.37 22.59 18.75
C LYS A 370 -16.47 23.75 18.34
N GLN A 371 -15.63 23.54 17.32
CA GLN A 371 -14.66 24.55 16.84
C GLN A 371 -15.20 25.40 15.68
N LYS A 372 -16.48 25.22 15.31
CA LYS A 372 -17.19 25.97 14.26
C LYS A 372 -16.45 26.00 12.92
N GLN A 373 -15.71 24.94 12.63
CA GLN A 373 -14.95 24.82 11.39
C GLN A 373 -15.87 24.45 10.22
N SER A 374 -15.51 24.88 9.02
CA SER A 374 -16.12 24.32 7.81
C SER A 374 -15.70 22.86 7.62
N ARG A 375 -16.52 22.07 6.93
CA ARG A 375 -16.19 20.67 6.61
C ARG A 375 -14.85 20.52 5.88
N PHE A 376 -14.53 21.46 4.98
CA PHE A 376 -13.25 21.47 4.27
C PHE A 376 -12.07 21.68 5.23
N GLN A 377 -12.16 22.64 6.16
CA GLN A 377 -11.12 22.88 7.16
C GLN A 377 -10.97 21.71 8.13
N ALA A 378 -12.05 21.04 8.50
CA ALA A 378 -12.01 19.87 9.38
C ALA A 378 -11.35 18.65 8.69
N MET A 379 -11.53 18.48 7.37
CA MET A 379 -10.97 17.36 6.62
C MET A 379 -9.44 17.35 6.57
N ILE A 380 -8.79 18.51 6.79
CA ILE A 380 -7.31 18.63 6.87
C ILE A 380 -6.71 17.62 7.87
N VAL A 381 -7.43 17.29 8.94
CA VAL A 381 -6.98 16.31 9.93
C VAL A 381 -6.89 14.92 9.31
N VAL A 382 -7.86 14.56 8.46
CA VAL A 382 -7.84 13.28 7.71
C VAL A 382 -6.69 13.27 6.72
N ASP A 383 -6.43 14.37 6.02
CA ASP A 383 -5.30 14.50 5.09
C ASP A 383 -3.94 14.32 5.81
N ALA A 384 -3.80 14.90 7.01
CA ALA A 384 -2.61 14.73 7.84
C ALA A 384 -2.41 13.27 8.26
N TRP A 385 -3.48 12.57 8.68
CA TRP A 385 -3.40 11.15 9.02
C TRP A 385 -3.14 10.27 7.80
N GLU A 386 -3.72 10.56 6.64
CA GLU A 386 -3.40 9.85 5.39
C GLU A 386 -1.91 10.00 5.03
N GLN A 387 -1.36 11.21 5.19
CA GLN A 387 0.06 11.45 4.98
C GLN A 387 0.93 10.68 5.99
N ILE A 388 0.54 10.62 7.28
CA ILE A 388 1.24 9.84 8.29
C ILE A 388 1.25 8.34 7.91
N VAL A 389 0.11 7.78 7.51
CA VAL A 389 0.00 6.38 7.08
C VAL A 389 0.94 6.10 5.92
N GLU A 390 0.96 6.98 4.91
CA GLU A 390 1.80 6.81 3.74
C GLU A 390 3.30 6.89 4.07
N CYS A 391 3.68 7.85 4.92
CA CYS A 391 5.05 7.98 5.41
C CYS A 391 5.52 6.73 6.18
N ARG A 392 4.66 6.17 7.05
CA ARG A 392 4.98 4.92 7.77
C ARG A 392 5.15 3.74 6.83
N ARG A 393 4.33 3.64 5.77
CA ARG A 393 4.47 2.63 4.72
C ARG A 393 5.82 2.75 4.01
N VAL A 394 6.20 3.96 3.59
CA VAL A 394 7.49 4.20 2.93
C VAL A 394 8.65 3.87 3.87
N LEU A 395 8.61 4.29 5.13
CA LEU A 395 9.67 3.96 6.10
C LEU A 395 9.80 2.46 6.32
N LYS A 396 8.67 1.75 6.51
CA LYS A 396 8.63 0.29 6.63
C LYS A 396 9.45 -0.36 5.50
N TRP A 397 9.16 -0.01 4.26
CA TRP A 397 9.85 -0.61 3.11
C TRP A 397 11.27 -0.06 2.88
N SER A 398 11.56 1.17 3.31
CA SER A 398 12.92 1.73 3.28
C SER A 398 13.91 0.96 4.16
N TYR A 399 13.47 0.39 5.29
CA TYR A 399 14.33 -0.45 6.11
C TYR A 399 14.70 -1.76 5.42
N VAL A 400 13.76 -2.37 4.70
CA VAL A 400 14.05 -3.55 3.88
C VAL A 400 14.99 -3.20 2.73
N TYR A 401 14.80 -2.04 2.11
CA TYR A 401 15.72 -1.50 1.11
C TYR A 401 17.13 -1.34 1.70
N GLY A 402 17.28 -0.69 2.85
CA GLY A 402 18.57 -0.52 3.52
C GLY A 402 19.28 -1.84 3.84
N TYR A 403 18.53 -2.86 4.26
CA TYR A 403 19.08 -4.18 4.56
C TYR A 403 19.69 -4.86 3.32
N TYR A 404 19.03 -4.81 2.16
CA TYR A 404 19.46 -5.53 0.96
C TYR A 404 20.27 -4.70 -0.04
N ARG A 405 20.01 -3.39 -0.17
CA ARG A 405 20.54 -2.54 -1.23
C ARG A 405 21.64 -1.59 -0.79
N VAL A 406 21.66 -1.20 0.47
CA VAL A 406 22.64 -0.23 1.00
C VAL A 406 23.77 -0.93 1.74
N SER A 407 23.44 -2.03 2.40
CA SER A 407 24.42 -2.77 3.18
C SER A 407 25.49 -3.43 2.30
N GLY A 408 26.75 -3.02 2.48
CA GLY A 408 27.87 -3.49 1.67
C GLY A 408 28.17 -2.63 0.44
N CYS A 409 27.42 -1.54 0.23
CA CYS A 409 27.73 -0.54 -0.80
C CYS A 409 28.80 0.46 -0.33
N GLU A 410 29.16 1.38 -1.24
CA GLU A 410 30.06 2.49 -0.97
C GLU A 410 29.56 3.32 0.21
N LYS A 411 30.50 3.70 1.09
CA LYS A 411 30.19 4.39 2.34
C LYS A 411 29.34 5.64 2.15
N TRP A 412 29.59 6.42 1.10
CA TRP A 412 28.82 7.63 0.82
C TRP A 412 27.35 7.34 0.48
N LYS A 413 27.04 6.23 -0.22
CA LYS A 413 25.65 5.82 -0.49
C LYS A 413 24.92 5.46 0.79
N SER A 414 25.61 4.76 1.71
CA SER A 414 25.07 4.45 3.04
C SER A 414 24.83 5.71 3.86
N ASP A 415 25.81 6.61 3.91
CA ASP A 415 25.69 7.88 4.64
C ASP A 415 24.58 8.76 4.05
N PHE A 416 24.45 8.82 2.73
CA PHE A 416 23.41 9.58 2.04
C PHE A 416 22.01 8.99 2.27
N PHE A 417 21.86 7.66 2.17
CA PHE A 417 20.63 6.96 2.50
C PHE A 417 20.18 7.23 3.94
N GLU A 418 21.08 7.05 4.90
CA GLU A 418 20.81 7.25 6.32
C GLU A 418 20.42 8.70 6.63
N HIS A 419 21.06 9.66 5.96
CA HIS A 419 20.72 11.08 6.08
C HIS A 419 19.30 11.36 5.60
N LEU A 420 18.96 10.96 4.36
CA LEU A 420 17.63 11.19 3.80
C LEU A 420 16.52 10.49 4.61
N GLN A 421 16.76 9.23 5.01
CA GLN A 421 15.81 8.50 5.85
C GLN A 421 15.63 9.20 7.19
N GLY A 422 16.70 9.71 7.79
CA GLY A 422 16.67 10.43 9.06
C GLY A 422 15.90 11.75 9.02
N GLU A 423 16.03 12.52 7.94
CA GLU A 423 15.23 13.73 7.71
C GLU A 423 13.74 13.39 7.58
N ALA A 424 13.41 12.37 6.78
CA ALA A 424 12.05 11.90 6.60
C ALA A 424 11.42 11.42 7.92
N GLU A 425 12.15 10.64 8.73
CA GLU A 425 11.70 10.22 10.07
C GLU A 425 11.44 11.40 10.99
N THR A 426 12.34 12.39 11.00
CA THR A 426 12.20 13.58 11.85
C THR A 426 10.96 14.38 11.47
N ALA A 427 10.73 14.60 10.18
CA ALA A 427 9.54 15.29 9.68
C ALA A 427 8.25 14.54 10.05
N LEU A 428 8.23 13.21 9.86
CA LEU A 428 7.09 12.37 10.19
C LEU A 428 6.74 12.41 11.68
N GLU A 429 7.71 12.28 12.58
CA GLU A 429 7.43 12.28 14.01
C GLU A 429 6.91 13.65 14.49
N ARG A 430 7.36 14.76 13.89
CA ARG A 430 6.80 16.10 14.16
C ARG A 430 5.34 16.20 13.73
N LEU A 431 5.01 15.75 12.52
CA LEU A 431 3.63 15.70 12.03
C LEU A 431 2.75 14.80 12.91
N HIS A 432 3.23 13.61 13.22
CA HIS A 432 2.50 12.64 14.05
C HIS A 432 2.24 13.18 15.45
N HIS A 433 3.24 13.82 16.08
CA HIS A 433 3.08 14.45 17.38
C HIS A 433 2.02 15.56 17.37
N CYS A 434 2.04 16.41 16.34
CA CYS A 434 1.05 17.47 16.16
C CYS A 434 -0.38 16.90 16.04
N ALA A 435 -0.56 15.88 15.19
CA ALA A 435 -1.86 15.25 14.96
C ALA A 435 -2.37 14.44 16.17
N GLU A 436 -1.48 13.77 16.91
CA GLU A 436 -1.87 12.86 18.01
C GLU A 436 -1.96 13.55 19.36
N LYS A 437 -1.00 14.43 19.71
CA LYS A 437 -0.87 14.99 21.05
C LYS A 437 -1.36 16.43 21.13
N GLU A 438 -0.94 17.29 20.20
CA GLU A 438 -1.29 18.71 20.24
C GLU A 438 -2.76 18.96 19.89
N MET A 439 -3.40 18.11 19.07
CA MET A 439 -4.83 18.22 18.77
C MET A 439 -5.73 17.92 19.97
N VAL A 440 -5.31 17.05 20.91
CA VAL A 440 -6.19 16.54 21.98
C VAL A 440 -6.78 17.67 22.82
N LYS A 441 -5.98 18.71 23.11
CA LYS A 441 -6.41 19.87 23.90
C LYS A 441 -7.61 20.61 23.30
N TYR A 442 -7.73 20.62 21.97
CA TYR A 442 -8.83 21.29 21.26
C TYR A 442 -10.05 20.39 21.06
N LEU A 443 -9.86 19.07 21.11
CA LEU A 443 -10.95 18.09 21.03
C LEU A 443 -11.68 17.91 22.38
N SER A 444 -10.96 18.12 23.50
CA SER A 444 -11.53 18.04 24.84
C SER A 444 -12.24 19.32 25.29
N ALA A 445 -12.01 20.45 24.62
CA ALA A 445 -12.64 21.71 24.99
C ALA A 445 -14.13 21.75 24.62
N ASP A 446 -14.93 22.45 25.42
CA ASP A 446 -16.38 22.63 25.22
C ASP A 446 -16.77 23.93 24.51
N CYS A 447 -15.78 24.76 24.18
CA CYS A 447 -15.95 26.01 23.46
C CYS A 447 -14.88 26.16 22.36
N VAL A 448 -15.07 27.16 21.48
CA VAL A 448 -14.08 27.53 20.47
C VAL A 448 -12.83 28.00 21.19
N CYS A 449 -11.70 27.36 20.94
CA CYS A 449 -10.45 27.70 21.59
C CYS A 449 -9.68 28.77 20.80
N GLU A 450 -9.18 29.79 21.50
CA GLU A 450 -8.16 30.68 20.95
C GLU A 450 -6.91 29.86 20.57
N GLY A 451 -6.38 30.07 19.36
CA GLY A 451 -5.20 29.37 18.84
C GLY A 451 -5.47 28.07 18.04
N PHE A 452 -6.72 27.65 17.84
CA PHE A 452 -6.99 26.49 16.97
C PHE A 452 -6.59 26.74 15.50
N ASP A 453 -6.81 27.95 14.99
CA ASP A 453 -6.41 28.31 13.62
C ASP A 453 -4.89 28.25 13.41
N GLU A 454 -4.11 28.58 14.43
CA GLU A 454 -2.65 28.46 14.41
C GLU A 454 -2.21 27.00 14.40
N LEU A 455 -2.80 26.15 15.26
CA LEU A 455 -2.56 24.70 15.21
C LEU A 455 -2.92 24.13 13.83
N ARG A 456 -4.06 24.52 13.26
CA ARG A 456 -4.46 24.08 11.92
C ARG A 456 -3.43 24.50 10.87
N GLY A 457 -2.96 25.74 10.91
CA GLY A 457 -1.88 26.23 10.04
C GLY A 457 -0.61 25.40 10.17
N LYS A 458 -0.17 25.12 11.41
CA LYS A 458 0.96 24.24 11.71
C LYS A 458 0.76 22.83 11.18
N LEU A 459 -0.43 22.24 11.31
CA LEU A 459 -0.76 20.90 10.82
C LEU A 459 -0.67 20.83 9.29
N VAL A 460 -1.23 21.81 8.58
CA VAL A 460 -1.13 21.91 7.11
C VAL A 460 0.34 22.03 6.68
N GLY A 461 1.09 22.94 7.32
CA GLY A 461 2.50 23.16 7.02
C GLY A 461 3.33 21.89 7.22
N LEU A 462 3.18 21.22 8.37
CA LEU A 462 3.87 19.96 8.66
C LEU A 462 3.48 18.84 7.68
N THR A 463 2.20 18.76 7.28
CA THR A 463 1.73 17.76 6.31
C THR A 463 2.43 17.94 4.97
N SER A 464 2.48 19.18 4.47
CA SER A 464 3.15 19.53 3.21
C SER A 464 4.66 19.29 3.25
N VAL A 465 5.33 19.77 4.31
CA VAL A 465 6.78 19.60 4.49
C VAL A 465 7.14 18.11 4.56
N THR A 466 6.38 17.33 5.33
CA THR A 466 6.61 15.88 5.47
C THR A 466 6.43 15.19 4.12
N LYS A 467 5.37 15.52 3.37
CA LYS A 467 5.16 15.00 2.02
C LYS A 467 6.36 15.24 1.11
N ASN A 468 6.90 16.46 1.08
CA ASN A 468 8.05 16.81 0.25
C ASN A 468 9.32 16.01 0.62
N TYR A 469 9.62 15.84 1.91
CA TYR A 469 10.74 15.00 2.36
C TYR A 469 10.59 13.55 1.86
N PHE A 470 9.38 12.99 1.95
CA PHE A 470 9.11 11.63 1.50
C PHE A 470 9.13 11.47 -0.02
N GLU A 471 8.61 12.43 -0.78
CA GLU A 471 8.69 12.41 -2.25
C GLU A 471 10.14 12.47 -2.74
N ASN A 472 10.97 13.30 -2.11
CA ASN A 472 12.41 13.36 -2.41
C ASN A 472 13.12 12.06 -2.02
N PHE A 473 12.78 11.50 -0.85
CA PHE A 473 13.35 10.25 -0.38
C PHE A 473 12.99 9.08 -1.31
N VAL A 474 11.72 8.91 -1.66
CA VAL A 474 11.27 7.86 -2.60
C VAL A 474 11.99 7.99 -3.94
N ARG A 475 12.07 9.20 -4.50
CA ARG A 475 12.77 9.43 -5.77
C ARG A 475 14.24 9.03 -5.70
N ALA A 476 14.94 9.38 -4.62
CA ALA A 476 16.33 8.99 -4.42
C ALA A 476 16.51 7.46 -4.34
N LEU A 477 15.56 6.75 -3.73
CA LEU A 477 15.57 5.29 -3.65
C LEU A 477 15.25 4.61 -4.99
N GLU A 478 14.27 5.13 -5.74
CA GLU A 478 13.92 4.65 -7.08
C GLU A 478 15.10 4.82 -8.07
N ASN A 479 15.87 5.90 -7.91
CA ASN A 479 17.09 6.16 -8.69
C ASN A 479 18.35 5.48 -8.11
N ASN A 480 18.21 4.46 -7.25
CA ASN A 480 19.32 3.69 -6.67
C ASN A 480 20.39 4.53 -5.97
N LEU A 481 20.00 5.67 -5.40
CA LEU A 481 20.89 6.63 -4.75
C LEU A 481 22.02 7.10 -5.68
N GLU A 482 21.74 7.20 -6.98
CA GLU A 482 22.63 7.84 -7.94
C GLU A 482 22.59 9.35 -7.77
N GLU A 483 23.72 10.02 -7.95
CA GLU A 483 23.75 11.48 -8.07
C GLU A 483 23.10 11.83 -9.41
N ASP A 484 21.78 12.03 -9.42
CA ASP A 484 21.16 12.79 -10.50
C ASP A 484 21.88 14.13 -10.56
N GLY A 485 22.42 14.46 -11.74
CA GLY A 485 22.98 15.78 -12.02
C GLY A 485 21.91 16.85 -11.84
N VAL A 486 21.68 17.26 -10.59
CA VAL A 486 20.98 18.49 -10.22
C VAL A 486 21.81 19.58 -10.86
N GLY A 487 21.24 20.19 -11.90
CA GLY A 487 21.93 21.10 -12.78
C GLY A 487 22.81 22.08 -12.03
N ASP A 488 24.02 22.26 -12.55
CA ASP A 488 24.98 23.32 -12.25
C ASP A 488 24.31 24.69 -12.51
N LYS A 489 23.35 25.07 -11.67
CA LYS A 489 22.95 26.47 -11.49
C LYS A 489 24.07 27.10 -10.69
N LYS A 490 25.16 27.43 -11.40
CA LYS A 490 26.11 28.45 -10.97
C LYS A 490 25.32 29.69 -10.62
N VAL A 491 25.08 29.88 -9.33
CA VAL A 491 24.76 31.17 -8.74
C VAL A 491 25.94 32.08 -9.07
N LYS A 492 25.82 32.82 -10.18
CA LYS A 492 26.73 33.93 -10.47
C LYS A 492 26.48 35.00 -9.41
N GLN A 493 27.22 34.93 -8.30
CA GLN A 493 27.45 36.09 -7.46
C GLN A 493 28.13 37.16 -8.32
N LYS A 494 27.35 38.19 -8.70
CA LYS A 494 27.89 39.45 -9.22
C LYS A 494 28.63 40.16 -8.08
N THR A 495 29.91 39.86 -7.92
CA THR A 495 30.82 40.73 -7.18
C THR A 495 31.14 41.95 -8.04
N LYS A 496 30.50 43.07 -7.69
CA LYS A 496 30.81 44.41 -8.20
C LYS A 496 32.18 44.82 -7.62
N LYS A 497 33.27 44.66 -8.36
CA LYS A 497 34.56 45.30 -8.04
C LYS A 497 34.90 46.36 -9.09
N ARG A 498 34.91 47.61 -8.61
CA ARG A 498 35.36 48.81 -9.32
C ARG A 498 36.88 48.76 -9.51
N GLY A 499 37.32 49.14 -10.71
CA GLY A 499 38.54 49.93 -10.95
C GLY A 499 39.87 49.19 -11.05
N GLY A 500 40.60 49.44 -12.14
CA GLY A 500 42.03 49.15 -12.23
C GLY A 500 42.49 48.71 -13.63
N ASP A 501 42.51 49.63 -14.57
CA ASP A 501 43.14 49.49 -15.89
C ASP A 501 44.66 49.69 -15.75
N VAL A 502 45.47 48.65 -16.01
CA VAL A 502 46.88 48.78 -16.42
C VAL A 502 47.22 47.58 -17.30
N GLY A 503 47.45 47.82 -18.59
CA GLY A 503 47.83 46.82 -19.56
C GLY A 503 49.27 46.31 -19.39
N ASP A 504 49.53 45.11 -19.88
CA ASP A 504 50.87 44.75 -20.30
C ASP A 504 50.90 43.73 -21.44
N ARG A 505 51.70 44.05 -22.46
CA ARG A 505 51.93 43.28 -23.68
C ARG A 505 53.03 42.25 -23.41
N LYS A 506 52.80 40.96 -23.66
CA LYS A 506 53.90 39.99 -23.86
C LYS A 506 53.71 39.05 -25.06
N VAL A 507 54.33 39.50 -26.15
CA VAL A 507 55.28 38.79 -27.03
C VAL A 507 55.07 37.29 -27.30
N LYS A 508 54.75 37.02 -28.58
CA LYS A 508 54.82 35.75 -29.29
C LYS A 508 56.25 35.20 -29.35
N LYS A 509 56.42 33.88 -29.18
CA LYS A 509 57.56 33.14 -29.74
C LYS A 509 57.06 31.92 -30.52
N LYS A 510 57.21 32.01 -31.85
CA LYS A 510 56.99 30.95 -32.84
C LYS A 510 58.19 30.00 -32.84
N MET A 511 57.93 28.70 -32.78
CA MET A 511 58.84 27.65 -33.24
C MET A 511 58.95 27.70 -34.77
N LYS A 512 60.18 27.65 -35.29
CA LYS A 512 60.49 27.14 -36.63
C LYS A 512 61.80 26.35 -36.57
N SER A 513 61.71 25.17 -37.15
CA SER A 513 62.72 24.17 -37.44
C SER A 513 64.00 24.70 -38.08
N ARG A 514 65.14 24.18 -37.65
CA ARG A 514 65.99 23.33 -38.50
C ARG A 514 66.89 22.43 -37.66
#